data_AF-A0A520U1U1-F1
#
_entry.id   AF-A0A520U1U1-F1
#
_cell.length_a   1.000
_cell.length_b   1.000
_cell.length_c   1.000
_cell.angle_alpha   90.00
_cell.angle_beta   90.00
_cell.angle_gamma   90.00
#
_symmetry.space_group_name_H-M   'P 1'
#
loop_
_entity.id
_entity.type
_entity.pdbx_description
1 polymer ?
#
loop_
_entity_poly.entity_id
_entity_poly.type
_entity_poly.pdbx_seq_one_letter_code
_entity_poly.pdbx_strand_id
1 'polypeptide(L)'
;MTNSDLVSIITPFKNSSKFLEECLRSIINQSYKSWELIMIDDYSNDNSFDIANKIAENDKRIKLYKNKGNKGIIHSLRLGLKKCSGNYITRMDSDDIMHEDKIKELLNSLKKKGKGYVSTSKVKYFSKKGVGLGYKKYENWLNKMMEYNDNYDHIYKECVIPSPNWMIHIDDLLNCSAFDLDIYPEDYDLVFRFYKNNIKIIPSQKTLHKWRDYPVRTSRTDSNYADNSFLDLKLKYFIELNYDTNKMLVIWGAGRRGKFLAKKLSALEIDFVWVCNNPNKIDQIIYNKQLKNIEFLNRLKNYQSIITVANDKSQLLINEFFKSKGLIKMKDYYFFC
;
A
#
# COMPACT_ATOMS: atom_id res chain seq x y z
N MET A 1 16.21 -28.61 -13.38
CA MET A 1 16.18 -28.22 -11.95
C MET A 1 15.70 -26.78 -11.89
N THR A 2 14.57 -26.51 -11.25
CA THR A 2 14.11 -25.12 -11.01
C THR A 2 15.15 -24.43 -10.13
N ASN A 3 15.73 -23.33 -10.60
CA ASN A 3 16.66 -22.55 -9.80
C ASN A 3 15.88 -21.97 -8.60
N SER A 4 16.16 -22.48 -7.39
CA SER A 4 15.39 -22.17 -6.18
C SER A 4 15.38 -20.68 -5.83
N ASP A 5 16.34 -19.92 -6.36
CA ASP A 5 16.56 -18.52 -6.02
C ASP A 5 16.19 -17.57 -7.17
N LEU A 6 15.56 -18.06 -8.25
CA LEU A 6 15.12 -17.21 -9.35
C LEU A 6 14.10 -16.17 -8.86
N VAL A 7 14.35 -14.90 -9.19
CA VAL A 7 13.45 -13.78 -8.90
C VAL A 7 12.71 -13.38 -10.17
N SER A 8 11.38 -13.41 -10.15
CA SER A 8 10.55 -12.83 -11.22
C SER A 8 10.14 -11.41 -10.86
N ILE A 9 10.41 -10.49 -11.78
CA ILE A 9 10.05 -9.08 -11.68
C ILE A 9 8.87 -8.84 -12.61
N ILE A 10 7.74 -8.37 -12.10
CA ILE A 10 6.58 -8.03 -12.92
C ILE A 10 6.58 -6.51 -13.19
N THR A 11 6.51 -6.11 -14.45
CA THR A 11 6.47 -4.69 -14.87
C THR A 11 5.33 -4.45 -15.85
N PRO A 12 4.14 -4.07 -15.35
CA PRO A 12 3.12 -3.46 -16.19
C PRO A 12 3.62 -2.13 -16.75
N PHE A 13 3.31 -1.84 -18.00
CA PHE A 13 3.63 -0.55 -18.59
C PHE A 13 2.53 -0.08 -19.54
N LYS A 14 2.33 1.24 -19.58
CA LYS A 14 1.40 1.90 -20.48
C LYS A 14 1.89 3.32 -20.73
N ASN A 15 2.17 3.65 -21.98
CA ASN A 15 2.57 4.99 -22.39
C ASN A 15 3.77 5.55 -21.60
N SER A 16 4.77 4.70 -21.36
CA SER A 16 5.95 4.96 -20.54
C SER A 16 7.21 5.25 -21.36
N SER A 17 7.10 5.51 -22.67
CA SER A 17 8.26 5.60 -23.60
C SER A 17 9.37 6.54 -23.11
N LYS A 18 8.99 7.61 -22.42
CA LYS A 18 9.90 8.60 -21.85
C LYS A 18 10.83 8.07 -20.75
N PHE A 19 10.41 7.07 -19.99
CA PHE A 19 11.11 6.61 -18.79
C PHE A 19 11.48 5.12 -18.83
N LEU A 20 10.86 4.37 -19.73
CA LEU A 20 10.98 2.91 -19.78
C LEU A 20 12.41 2.44 -19.96
N GLU A 21 13.19 3.05 -20.84
CA GLU A 21 14.59 2.66 -21.06
C GLU A 21 15.43 2.82 -19.78
N GLU A 22 15.25 3.92 -19.04
CA GLU A 22 15.96 4.17 -17.78
C GLU A 22 15.56 3.15 -16.71
N CYS A 23 14.26 2.84 -16.60
CA CYS A 23 13.75 1.80 -15.72
C CYS A 23 14.38 0.43 -16.05
N LEU A 24 14.35 0.01 -17.33
CA LEU A 24 14.89 -1.28 -17.77
C LEU A 24 16.40 -1.38 -17.55
N ARG A 25 17.16 -0.33 -17.81
CA ARG A 25 18.61 -0.30 -17.51
C ARG A 25 18.88 -0.52 -16.02
N SER A 26 18.04 0.02 -15.13
CA SER A 26 18.18 -0.20 -13.68
C SER A 26 17.93 -1.66 -13.25
N ILE A 27 17.08 -2.38 -13.98
CA ILE A 27 16.84 -3.82 -13.79
C ILE A 27 18.00 -4.64 -14.36
N ILE A 28 18.44 -4.33 -15.59
CA ILE A 28 19.53 -5.04 -16.26
C ILE A 28 20.82 -5.01 -15.44
N ASN A 29 21.08 -3.85 -14.80
CA ASN A 29 22.29 -3.59 -14.02
C ASN A 29 22.24 -4.14 -12.58
N GLN A 30 21.22 -4.91 -12.20
CA GLN A 30 21.16 -5.51 -10.87
C GLN A 30 22.39 -6.38 -10.58
N SER A 31 22.92 -6.28 -9.35
CA SER A 31 24.11 -7.01 -8.92
C SER A 31 23.84 -8.52 -8.80
N TYR A 32 22.62 -8.89 -8.38
CA TYR A 32 22.12 -10.25 -8.47
C TYR A 32 21.71 -10.58 -9.91
N LYS A 33 22.16 -11.72 -10.46
CA LYS A 33 22.01 -12.05 -11.89
C LYS A 33 20.89 -13.03 -12.22
N SER A 34 20.42 -13.79 -11.24
CA SER A 34 19.40 -14.83 -11.42
C SER A 34 17.99 -14.26 -11.29
N TRP A 35 17.59 -13.46 -12.28
CA TRP A 35 16.25 -12.90 -12.36
C TRP A 35 15.68 -13.07 -13.77
N GLU A 36 14.36 -12.98 -13.86
CA GLU A 36 13.63 -12.76 -15.11
C GLU A 36 12.73 -11.53 -14.97
N LEU A 37 12.48 -10.87 -16.10
CA LEU A 37 11.60 -9.71 -16.16
C LEU A 37 10.40 -10.03 -17.04
N ILE A 38 9.22 -9.90 -16.47
CA ILE A 38 7.93 -10.15 -17.10
C ILE A 38 7.28 -8.78 -17.39
N MET A 39 7.44 -8.31 -18.63
CA MET A 39 6.90 -7.02 -19.06
C MET A 39 5.53 -7.19 -19.71
N ILE A 40 4.55 -6.41 -19.24
CA ILE A 40 3.18 -6.47 -19.73
C ILE A 40 2.76 -5.12 -20.30
N ASP A 41 2.59 -5.05 -21.61
CA ASP A 41 2.03 -3.88 -22.29
C ASP A 41 0.51 -3.83 -22.05
N ASP A 42 0.05 -2.77 -21.38
CA ASP A 42 -1.37 -2.50 -21.12
C ASP A 42 -1.94 -1.49 -22.13
N TYR A 43 -1.89 -1.88 -23.41
CA TYR A 43 -2.41 -1.10 -24.52
C TYR A 43 -1.74 0.27 -24.69
N SER A 44 -0.40 0.29 -24.71
CA SER A 44 0.34 1.50 -25.07
C SER A 44 -0.01 1.96 -26.49
N ASN A 45 -0.08 3.27 -26.68
CA ASN A 45 -0.26 3.92 -27.99
C ASN A 45 0.92 4.85 -28.35
N ASP A 46 1.99 4.82 -27.56
CA ASP A 46 3.28 5.44 -27.86
C ASP A 46 4.34 4.36 -28.19
N ASN A 47 5.60 4.78 -28.31
CA ASN A 47 6.70 3.87 -28.68
C ASN A 47 7.18 2.96 -27.52
N SER A 48 6.41 2.82 -26.42
CA SER A 48 6.82 1.99 -25.27
C SER A 48 7.04 0.53 -25.65
N PHE A 49 6.15 -0.03 -26.46
CA PHE A 49 6.25 -1.43 -26.86
C PHE A 49 7.53 -1.69 -27.68
N ASP A 50 7.85 -0.82 -28.63
CA ASP A 50 9.04 -0.96 -29.48
C ASP A 50 10.33 -0.85 -28.67
N ILE A 51 10.38 0.06 -27.69
CA ILE A 51 11.49 0.17 -26.74
C ILE A 51 11.67 -1.13 -25.96
N ALA A 52 10.59 -1.67 -25.39
CA ALA A 52 10.61 -2.93 -24.65
C ALA A 52 11.06 -4.10 -25.54
N ASN A 53 10.53 -4.19 -26.76
CA ASN A 53 10.82 -5.27 -27.70
C ASN A 53 12.31 -5.28 -28.08
N LYS A 54 12.86 -4.12 -28.46
CA LYS A 54 14.28 -3.98 -28.80
C LYS A 54 15.19 -4.41 -27.65
N ILE A 55 14.82 -4.10 -26.41
CA ILE A 55 15.61 -4.49 -25.24
C ILE A 55 15.48 -6.00 -24.98
N ALA A 56 14.28 -6.57 -25.10
CA ALA A 56 14.04 -8.01 -24.93
C ALA A 56 14.72 -8.88 -26.01
N GLU A 57 14.89 -8.37 -27.23
CA GLU A 57 15.65 -9.05 -28.28
C GLU A 57 17.11 -9.29 -27.87
N ASN A 58 17.68 -8.33 -27.13
CA ASN A 58 19.08 -8.31 -26.68
C ASN A 58 19.34 -8.97 -25.32
N ASP A 59 18.33 -9.12 -24.46
CA ASP A 59 18.46 -9.77 -23.15
C ASP A 59 17.36 -10.83 -22.95
N LYS A 60 17.74 -12.11 -23.06
CA LYS A 60 16.81 -13.25 -22.98
C LYS A 60 16.14 -13.44 -21.62
N ARG A 61 16.58 -12.73 -20.57
CA ARG A 61 15.90 -12.72 -19.26
C ARG A 61 14.61 -11.90 -19.29
N ILE A 62 14.42 -11.07 -20.31
CA ILE A 62 13.27 -10.18 -20.45
C ILE A 62 12.25 -10.85 -21.39
N LYS A 63 11.03 -11.03 -20.88
CA LYS A 63 9.90 -11.63 -21.59
C LYS A 63 8.81 -10.58 -21.74
N LEU A 64 8.44 -10.29 -22.98
CA LEU A 64 7.46 -9.27 -23.32
C LEU A 64 6.11 -9.90 -23.70
N TYR A 65 5.04 -9.41 -23.09
CA TYR A 65 3.67 -9.82 -23.37
C TYR A 65 2.76 -8.61 -23.54
N LYS A 66 1.60 -8.82 -24.16
CA LYS A 66 0.52 -7.83 -24.26
C LYS A 66 -0.70 -8.34 -23.53
N ASN A 67 -1.43 -7.45 -22.85
CA ASN A 67 -2.77 -7.77 -22.38
C ASN A 67 -3.70 -8.10 -23.56
N LYS A 68 -4.53 -9.13 -23.37
CA LYS A 68 -5.57 -9.55 -24.31
C LYS A 68 -6.89 -9.54 -23.55
N GLY A 69 -7.65 -8.45 -23.65
CA GLY A 69 -8.89 -8.26 -22.90
C GLY A 69 -8.88 -7.02 -22.03
N ASN A 70 -9.26 -7.15 -20.77
CA ASN A 70 -9.46 -6.01 -19.88
C ASN A 70 -8.18 -5.17 -19.69
N LYS A 71 -8.37 -3.85 -19.58
CA LYS A 71 -7.32 -2.86 -19.38
C LYS A 71 -7.09 -2.65 -17.89
N GLY A 72 -5.85 -2.35 -17.51
CA GLY A 72 -5.53 -1.88 -16.18
C GLY A 72 -4.43 -2.68 -15.51
N ILE A 73 -3.92 -2.08 -14.44
CA ILE A 73 -2.77 -2.60 -13.71
C ILE A 73 -3.02 -3.97 -13.10
N ILE A 74 -4.21 -4.22 -12.53
CA ILE A 74 -4.55 -5.49 -11.89
C ILE A 74 -4.55 -6.64 -12.91
N HIS A 75 -5.14 -6.43 -14.09
CA HIS A 75 -5.11 -7.43 -15.17
C HIS A 75 -3.69 -7.72 -15.66
N SER A 76 -2.88 -6.68 -15.77
CA SER A 76 -1.46 -6.79 -16.11
C SER A 76 -0.69 -7.60 -15.06
N LEU A 77 -0.94 -7.35 -13.77
CA LEU A 77 -0.31 -8.08 -12.67
C LEU A 77 -0.74 -9.54 -12.63
N ARG A 78 -2.02 -9.85 -12.87
CA ARG A 78 -2.50 -11.24 -13.00
C ARG A 78 -1.82 -11.97 -14.17
N LEU A 79 -1.72 -11.34 -15.33
CA LEU A 79 -1.03 -11.93 -16.48
C LEU A 79 0.45 -12.14 -16.17
N GLY A 80 1.10 -11.14 -15.58
CA GLY A 80 2.50 -11.22 -15.16
C GLY A 80 2.75 -12.36 -14.19
N LEU A 81 1.93 -12.49 -13.15
CA LEU A 81 2.04 -13.55 -12.15
C LEU A 81 1.90 -14.95 -12.77
N LYS A 82 1.01 -15.12 -13.75
CA LYS A 82 0.85 -16.38 -14.51
C LYS A 82 2.05 -16.71 -15.41
N LYS A 83 2.93 -15.75 -15.70
CA LYS A 83 4.11 -15.92 -16.58
C LYS A 83 5.42 -16.01 -15.80
N CYS A 84 5.41 -15.73 -14.49
CA CYS A 84 6.55 -15.91 -13.61
C CYS A 84 6.93 -17.39 -13.49
N SER A 85 8.23 -17.64 -13.39
CA SER A 85 8.84 -18.95 -13.12
C SER A 85 9.78 -18.95 -11.91
N GLY A 86 9.98 -17.80 -11.28
CA GLY A 86 10.79 -17.61 -10.08
C GLY A 86 10.03 -17.91 -8.80
N ASN A 87 10.77 -18.36 -7.78
CA ASN A 87 10.23 -18.64 -6.45
C ASN A 87 10.02 -17.36 -5.63
N TYR A 88 10.64 -16.26 -6.05
CA TYR A 88 10.51 -14.96 -5.41
C TYR A 88 9.93 -13.96 -6.41
N ILE A 89 8.91 -13.23 -5.98
CA ILE A 89 8.20 -12.27 -6.82
C ILE A 89 8.44 -10.87 -6.28
N THR A 90 8.70 -9.94 -7.20
CA THR A 90 8.72 -8.50 -6.94
C THR A 90 8.05 -7.77 -8.11
N ARG A 91 7.74 -6.49 -7.92
CA ARG A 91 7.17 -5.61 -8.96
C ARG A 91 8.11 -4.44 -9.23
N MET A 92 8.01 -3.89 -10.42
CA MET A 92 8.63 -2.62 -10.77
C MET A 92 7.68 -1.81 -11.65
N ASP A 93 7.55 -0.51 -11.39
CA ASP A 93 6.76 0.41 -12.20
C ASP A 93 7.64 1.00 -13.32
N SER A 94 7.07 1.09 -14.52
CA SER A 94 7.79 1.38 -15.77
C SER A 94 8.49 2.75 -15.84
N ASP A 95 8.24 3.62 -14.87
CA ASP A 95 8.78 4.97 -14.75
C ASP A 95 9.75 5.14 -13.57
N ASP A 96 9.91 4.13 -12.72
CA ASP A 96 10.75 4.19 -11.53
C ASP A 96 12.18 3.67 -11.77
N ILE A 97 13.02 3.74 -10.74
CA ILE A 97 14.39 3.21 -10.77
C ILE A 97 14.64 2.34 -9.54
N MET A 98 15.21 1.15 -9.73
CA MET A 98 15.73 0.34 -8.62
C MET A 98 17.23 0.58 -8.40
N HIS A 99 17.66 0.52 -7.14
CA HIS A 99 19.08 0.51 -6.78
C HIS A 99 19.72 -0.81 -7.23
N GLU A 100 20.99 -0.80 -7.63
CA GLU A 100 21.70 -1.98 -8.20
C GLU A 100 21.67 -3.23 -7.30
N ASP A 101 21.65 -3.02 -5.97
CA ASP A 101 21.57 -4.09 -4.98
C ASP A 101 20.16 -4.46 -4.52
N LYS A 102 19.09 -3.86 -5.09
CA LYS A 102 17.71 -4.08 -4.60
C LYS A 102 17.37 -5.56 -4.52
N ILE A 103 17.55 -6.31 -5.61
CA ILE A 103 17.19 -7.73 -5.65
C ILE A 103 18.00 -8.53 -4.64
N LYS A 104 19.33 -8.32 -4.59
CA LYS A 104 20.24 -9.02 -3.68
C LYS A 104 19.84 -8.84 -2.22
N GLU A 105 19.56 -7.61 -1.81
CA GLU A 105 19.26 -7.25 -0.42
C GLU A 105 17.91 -7.81 0.05
N LEU A 106 16.87 -7.67 -0.78
CA LEU A 106 15.54 -8.17 -0.45
C LEU A 106 15.52 -9.71 -0.43
N LEU A 107 16.16 -10.35 -1.42
CA LEU A 107 16.26 -11.81 -1.48
C LEU A 107 17.04 -12.37 -0.29
N ASN A 108 18.18 -11.78 0.07
CA ASN A 108 18.98 -12.24 1.22
C ASN A 108 18.18 -12.18 2.53
N SER A 109 17.35 -11.14 2.70
CA SER A 109 16.47 -11.00 3.85
C SER A 109 15.44 -12.13 3.92
N LEU A 110 14.80 -12.45 2.79
CA LEU A 110 13.83 -13.55 2.69
C LEU A 110 14.50 -14.91 2.89
N LYS A 111 15.66 -15.17 2.29
CA LYS A 111 16.39 -16.44 2.47
C LYS A 111 16.76 -16.71 3.93
N LYS A 112 17.06 -15.66 4.71
CA LYS A 112 17.35 -15.78 6.15
C LYS A 112 16.12 -16.09 6.99
N LYS A 113 14.92 -15.65 6.58
CA LYS A 113 13.69 -15.77 7.36
C LYS A 113 12.77 -16.91 6.91
N GLY A 114 12.82 -17.28 5.63
CA GLY A 114 11.93 -18.24 5.01
C GLY A 114 10.59 -17.64 4.58
N LYS A 115 9.60 -18.52 4.34
CA LYS A 115 8.21 -18.17 4.01
C LYS A 115 7.49 -17.49 5.18
N GLY A 116 6.36 -16.85 4.91
CA GLY A 116 5.59 -16.06 5.86
C GLY A 116 6.12 -14.63 6.04
N TYR A 117 6.98 -14.17 5.14
CA TYR A 117 7.59 -12.84 5.18
C TYR A 117 7.58 -12.12 3.83
N VAL A 118 7.43 -10.80 3.88
CA VAL A 118 7.64 -9.89 2.76
C VAL A 118 8.80 -8.96 3.08
N SER A 119 9.80 -8.86 2.20
CA SER A 119 10.92 -7.93 2.37
C SER A 119 10.65 -6.63 1.62
N THR A 120 10.98 -5.50 2.22
CA THR A 120 10.83 -4.15 1.65
C THR A 120 12.00 -3.27 2.11
N SER A 121 12.04 -2.00 1.69
CA SER A 121 13.12 -1.09 2.06
C SER A 121 12.67 0.37 2.08
N LYS A 122 13.59 1.26 2.45
CA LYS A 122 13.41 2.69 2.24
C LYS A 122 13.29 3.03 0.75
N VAL A 123 12.63 4.15 0.48
CA VAL A 123 12.35 4.72 -0.83
C VAL A 123 12.82 6.17 -0.93
N LYS A 124 12.94 6.69 -2.15
CA LYS A 124 13.28 8.10 -2.40
C LYS A 124 12.59 8.65 -3.64
N TYR A 125 11.90 9.77 -3.51
CA TYR A 125 11.37 10.52 -4.64
C TYR A 125 12.47 11.24 -5.40
N PHE A 126 12.30 11.33 -6.71
CA PHE A 126 13.09 12.19 -7.57
C PHE A 126 12.23 12.75 -8.71
N SER A 127 12.59 13.92 -9.21
CA SER A 127 11.86 14.62 -10.27
C SER A 127 12.77 15.64 -10.94
N LYS A 128 12.57 15.86 -12.25
CA LYS A 128 13.26 16.92 -12.98
C LYS A 128 12.89 18.33 -12.48
N LYS A 129 11.67 18.52 -11.97
CA LYS A 129 11.16 19.82 -11.48
C LYS A 129 11.29 19.99 -9.96
N GLY A 130 11.96 19.05 -9.29
CA GLY A 130 11.98 18.96 -7.84
C GLY A 130 10.76 18.22 -7.27
N VAL A 131 10.87 17.83 -6.00
CA VAL A 131 9.87 17.03 -5.28
C VAL A 131 9.10 17.92 -4.32
N GLY A 132 7.77 17.92 -4.42
CA GLY A 132 6.90 18.70 -3.54
C GLY A 132 7.00 18.30 -2.07
N LEU A 133 6.72 19.24 -1.17
CA LEU A 133 6.83 19.02 0.28
C LEU A 133 5.95 17.87 0.81
N GLY A 134 4.75 17.68 0.24
CA GLY A 134 3.86 16.57 0.59
C GLY A 134 4.50 15.20 0.34
N TYR A 135 5.13 15.03 -0.82
CA TYR A 135 5.83 13.78 -1.17
C TYR A 135 7.05 13.54 -0.29
N LYS A 136 7.82 14.59 0.04
CA LYS A 136 8.93 14.47 1.00
C LYS A 136 8.44 14.05 2.38
N LYS A 137 7.32 14.60 2.86
CA LYS A 137 6.70 14.19 4.13
C LYS A 137 6.25 12.73 4.09
N TYR A 138 5.62 12.30 3.00
CA TYR A 138 5.17 10.92 2.82
C TYR A 138 6.35 9.93 2.76
N GLU A 139 7.39 10.24 1.98
CA GLU A 139 8.64 9.47 1.95
C GLU A 139 9.27 9.34 3.34
N ASN A 140 9.41 10.45 4.06
CA ASN A 140 9.98 10.43 5.41
C ASN A 140 9.12 9.62 6.38
N TRP A 141 7.80 9.70 6.27
CA TRP A 141 6.88 8.92 7.09
C TRP A 141 7.00 7.42 6.82
N LEU A 142 7.04 7.00 5.55
CA LEU A 142 7.28 5.61 5.17
C LEU A 142 8.65 5.09 5.61
N ASN A 143 9.70 5.89 5.39
CA ASN A 143 11.07 5.50 5.72
C ASN A 143 11.28 5.33 7.24
N LYS A 144 10.52 6.06 8.08
CA LYS A 144 10.52 5.84 9.53
C LYS A 144 9.97 4.47 9.93
N MET A 145 8.95 3.96 9.23
CA MET A 145 8.47 2.60 9.51
C MET A 145 9.51 1.53 9.17
N MET A 146 10.40 1.80 8.20
CA MET A 146 11.53 0.90 7.97
C MET A 146 12.47 0.84 9.17
N GLU A 147 12.58 1.95 9.93
CA GLU A 147 13.42 2.08 11.13
C GLU A 147 12.81 1.41 12.36
N TYR A 148 11.53 1.68 12.62
CA TYR A 148 10.84 1.21 13.82
C TYR A 148 10.19 -0.17 13.66
N ASN A 149 9.99 -0.65 12.43
CA ASN A 149 9.31 -1.90 12.11
C ASN A 149 7.89 -1.99 12.71
N ASP A 150 7.19 -0.87 12.76
CA ASP A 150 5.83 -0.71 13.27
C ASP A 150 4.80 -0.57 12.12
N ASN A 151 5.14 -1.06 10.92
CA ASN A 151 4.35 -0.89 9.70
C ASN A 151 2.86 -1.17 9.90
N TYR A 152 2.47 -2.35 10.41
CA TYR A 152 1.06 -2.70 10.56
C TYR A 152 0.30 -1.86 11.60
N ASP A 153 0.99 -1.15 12.50
CA ASP A 153 0.35 -0.20 13.40
C ASP A 153 -0.25 1.01 12.66
N HIS A 154 0.11 1.18 11.39
CA HIS A 154 -0.33 2.29 10.56
C HIS A 154 -1.12 1.84 9.33
N ILE A 155 -1.54 0.58 9.24
CA ILE A 155 -2.17 0.00 8.03
C ILE A 155 -3.46 0.72 7.61
N TYR A 156 -4.19 1.31 8.56
CA TYR A 156 -5.38 2.11 8.28
C TYR A 156 -5.09 3.59 7.98
N LYS A 157 -3.85 4.05 8.20
CA LYS A 157 -3.45 5.44 7.93
C LYS A 157 -3.18 5.65 6.45
N GLU A 158 -2.23 4.90 5.90
CA GLU A 158 -1.81 4.88 4.49
C GLU A 158 -1.24 3.48 4.17
N CYS A 159 -0.79 3.23 2.94
CA CYS A 159 -0.14 1.96 2.58
C CYS A 159 1.22 1.87 3.25
N VAL A 160 1.43 0.82 4.04
CA VAL A 160 2.59 0.70 4.95
C VAL A 160 3.76 -0.07 4.35
N ILE A 161 3.57 -0.65 3.16
CA ILE A 161 4.64 -1.19 2.35
C ILE A 161 4.73 -0.31 1.10
N PRO A 162 5.86 0.37 0.87
CA PRO A 162 6.00 1.20 -0.32
C PRO A 162 5.84 0.33 -1.57
N SER A 163 4.82 0.57 -2.39
CA SER A 163 4.63 -0.12 -3.66
C SER A 163 5.41 0.60 -4.78
N PRO A 164 6.01 -0.11 -5.75
CA PRO A 164 6.14 -1.57 -5.87
C PRO A 164 7.36 -2.15 -5.14
N ASN A 165 7.85 -1.49 -4.10
CA ASN A 165 9.06 -1.86 -3.37
C ASN A 165 8.83 -2.98 -2.35
N TRP A 166 8.57 -4.19 -2.83
CA TRP A 166 8.50 -5.40 -2.00
C TRP A 166 8.98 -6.64 -2.74
N MET A 167 9.38 -7.68 -2.01
CA MET A 167 9.66 -9.02 -2.53
C MET A 167 9.09 -10.06 -1.56
N ILE A 168 8.54 -11.14 -2.09
CA ILE A 168 7.91 -12.21 -1.30
C ILE A 168 8.07 -13.55 -2.02
N HIS A 169 7.99 -14.67 -1.30
CA HIS A 169 7.95 -16.00 -1.89
C HIS A 169 6.62 -16.21 -2.65
N ILE A 170 6.65 -16.90 -3.79
CA ILE A 170 5.47 -17.12 -4.65
C ILE A 170 4.32 -17.81 -3.89
N ASP A 171 4.60 -18.87 -3.12
CA ASP A 171 3.57 -19.55 -2.33
C ASP A 171 2.85 -18.62 -1.34
N ASP A 172 3.58 -17.72 -0.67
CA ASP A 172 2.97 -16.77 0.26
C ASP A 172 2.11 -15.74 -0.50
N LEU A 173 2.57 -15.27 -1.65
CA LEU A 173 1.83 -14.35 -2.51
C LEU A 173 0.52 -14.99 -3.03
N LEU A 174 0.57 -16.25 -3.43
CA LEU A 174 -0.60 -17.02 -3.88
C LEU A 174 -1.56 -17.32 -2.73
N ASN A 175 -1.06 -17.68 -1.55
CA ASN A 175 -1.87 -17.87 -0.34
C ASN A 175 -2.59 -16.58 0.08
N CYS A 176 -2.02 -15.42 -0.26
CA CYS A 176 -2.68 -14.13 -0.06
C CYS A 176 -3.73 -13.80 -1.12
N SER A 177 -3.96 -14.65 -2.12
CA SER A 177 -4.86 -14.38 -3.25
C SER A 177 -4.52 -13.05 -3.94
N ALA A 178 -3.22 -12.82 -4.16
CA ALA A 178 -2.72 -11.56 -4.69
C ALA A 178 -3.32 -11.28 -6.07
N PHE A 179 -3.93 -10.10 -6.19
CA PHE A 179 -4.55 -9.59 -7.41
C PHE A 179 -5.78 -10.38 -7.89
N ASP A 180 -6.34 -11.34 -7.15
CA ASP A 180 -7.49 -12.16 -7.61
C ASP A 180 -8.75 -11.32 -7.87
N LEU A 181 -8.96 -10.25 -7.09
CA LEU A 181 -10.10 -9.34 -7.22
C LEU A 181 -9.71 -8.00 -7.85
N ASP A 182 -10.65 -7.38 -8.57
CA ASP A 182 -10.48 -6.06 -9.17
C ASP A 182 -10.71 -4.95 -8.14
N ILE A 183 -9.88 -4.93 -7.09
CA ILE A 183 -9.95 -3.96 -6.00
C ILE A 183 -8.84 -2.92 -6.14
N TYR A 184 -9.25 -1.65 -6.16
CA TYR A 184 -8.35 -0.51 -6.19
C TYR A 184 -8.34 0.25 -4.85
N PRO A 185 -7.20 0.83 -4.45
CA PRO A 185 -5.87 0.61 -5.02
C PRO A 185 -5.37 -0.81 -4.75
N GLU A 186 -4.74 -1.42 -5.76
CA GLU A 186 -4.34 -2.82 -5.72
C GLU A 186 -3.20 -3.10 -4.74
N ASP A 187 -2.36 -2.09 -4.49
CA ASP A 187 -1.26 -2.15 -3.53
C ASP A 187 -1.74 -2.10 -2.09
N TYR A 188 -2.70 -1.23 -1.78
CA TYR A 188 -3.38 -1.22 -0.48
C TYR A 188 -4.08 -2.54 -0.20
N ASP A 189 -4.86 -3.05 -1.18
CA ASP A 189 -5.55 -4.33 -1.06
C ASP A 189 -4.57 -5.48 -0.79
N LEU A 190 -3.44 -5.50 -1.51
CA LEU A 190 -2.40 -6.51 -1.31
C LEU A 190 -1.80 -6.46 0.11
N VAL A 191 -1.51 -5.27 0.63
CA VAL A 191 -0.95 -5.13 1.99
C VAL A 191 -1.95 -5.56 3.07
N PHE A 192 -3.25 -5.29 2.89
CA PHE A 192 -4.27 -5.85 3.78
C PHE A 192 -4.37 -7.37 3.69
N ARG A 193 -4.21 -7.97 2.50
CA ARG A 193 -4.15 -9.43 2.35
C ARG A 193 -2.92 -10.04 3.01
N PHE A 194 -1.77 -9.36 2.94
CA PHE A 194 -0.57 -9.76 3.70
C PHE A 194 -0.85 -9.74 5.20
N TYR A 195 -1.47 -8.67 5.71
CA TYR A 195 -1.85 -8.55 7.11
C TYR A 195 -2.83 -9.66 7.54
N LYS A 196 -3.88 -9.89 6.75
CA LYS A 196 -4.87 -10.97 6.97
C LYS A 196 -4.23 -12.35 7.06
N ASN A 197 -3.22 -12.62 6.24
CA ASN A 197 -2.51 -13.91 6.20
C ASN A 197 -1.29 -13.96 7.13
N ASN A 198 -1.17 -13.02 8.07
CA ASN A 198 -0.07 -12.96 9.05
C ASN A 198 1.33 -12.90 8.42
N ILE A 199 1.45 -12.38 7.19
CA ILE A 199 2.75 -12.17 6.54
C ILE A 199 3.49 -11.07 7.30
N LYS A 200 4.69 -11.37 7.79
CA LYS A 200 5.53 -10.43 8.54
C LYS A 200 6.40 -9.59 7.60
N ILE A 201 6.63 -8.33 7.96
CA ILE A 201 7.45 -7.41 7.15
C ILE A 201 8.92 -7.51 7.60
N ILE A 202 9.84 -7.56 6.64
CA ILE A 202 11.29 -7.45 6.85
C ILE A 202 11.76 -6.13 6.20
N PRO A 203 11.85 -5.03 6.97
CA PRO A 203 12.31 -3.76 6.43
C PRO A 203 13.83 -3.71 6.31
N SER A 204 14.33 -3.22 5.18
CA SER A 204 15.71 -2.82 4.99
C SER A 204 15.88 -1.32 5.21
N GLN A 205 16.90 -0.93 5.98
CA GLN A 205 17.26 0.48 6.18
C GLN A 205 17.90 1.13 4.97
N LYS A 206 18.23 0.36 3.92
CA LYS A 206 18.80 0.88 2.68
C LYS A 206 17.71 1.50 1.82
N THR A 207 18.03 2.58 1.12
CA THR A 207 17.15 3.13 0.07
C THR A 207 17.38 2.36 -1.23
N LEU A 208 16.51 1.38 -1.51
CA LEU A 208 16.68 0.48 -2.66
C LEU A 208 15.74 0.77 -3.84
N HIS A 209 14.84 1.74 -3.70
CA HIS A 209 13.88 2.06 -4.74
C HIS A 209 13.65 3.57 -4.83
N LYS A 210 13.54 4.07 -6.06
CA LYS A 210 13.38 5.49 -6.34
C LYS A 210 12.12 5.72 -7.14
N TRP A 211 11.21 6.53 -6.60
CA TRP A 211 9.96 6.89 -7.22
C TRP A 211 10.10 8.15 -8.06
N ARG A 212 9.71 8.09 -9.33
CA ARG A 212 9.72 9.25 -10.20
C ARG A 212 8.44 10.06 -10.03
N ASP A 213 8.58 11.36 -9.78
CA ASP A 213 7.44 12.28 -9.79
C ASP A 213 7.41 13.13 -11.07
N TYR A 214 6.23 13.17 -11.70
CA TYR A 214 5.92 13.98 -12.87
C TYR A 214 4.39 14.17 -13.00
N PRO A 215 3.90 15.18 -13.75
CA PRO A 215 2.49 15.59 -13.68
C PRO A 215 1.46 14.57 -14.17
N VAL A 216 1.82 13.72 -15.14
CA VAL A 216 0.88 12.83 -15.85
C VAL A 216 0.97 11.36 -15.43
N ARG A 217 1.60 11.06 -14.28
CA ARG A 217 1.65 9.70 -13.73
C ARG A 217 0.25 9.20 -13.37
N THR A 218 0.03 7.89 -13.51
CA THR A 218 -1.28 7.23 -13.30
C THR A 218 -1.94 7.62 -11.99
N SER A 219 -1.21 7.63 -10.88
CA SER A 219 -1.78 7.97 -9.57
C SER A 219 -2.25 9.42 -9.42
N ARG A 220 -2.06 10.29 -10.43
CA ARG A 220 -2.57 11.67 -10.47
C ARG A 220 -3.74 11.83 -11.45
N THR A 221 -3.82 10.97 -12.46
CA THR A 221 -4.70 11.15 -13.62
C THR A 221 -5.81 10.10 -13.70
N ASP A 222 -5.62 8.94 -13.08
CA ASP A 222 -6.58 7.84 -13.11
C ASP A 222 -7.60 7.97 -11.96
N SER A 223 -8.88 7.84 -12.29
CA SER A 223 -10.01 7.99 -11.36
C SER A 223 -9.99 7.01 -10.20
N ASN A 224 -9.37 5.84 -10.37
CA ASN A 224 -9.23 4.84 -9.32
C ASN A 224 -8.39 5.34 -8.12
N TYR A 225 -7.58 6.38 -8.31
CA TYR A 225 -6.72 6.99 -7.28
C TYR A 225 -7.17 8.40 -6.88
N ALA A 226 -8.32 8.88 -7.39
CA ALA A 226 -8.79 10.24 -7.15
C ALA A 226 -9.15 10.51 -5.69
N ASP A 227 -9.76 9.55 -5.00
CA ASP A 227 -9.95 9.60 -3.54
C ASP A 227 -8.78 8.93 -2.82
N ASN A 228 -7.72 9.70 -2.58
CA ASN A 228 -6.52 9.24 -1.90
C ASN A 228 -6.72 8.84 -0.42
N SER A 229 -7.93 8.98 0.14
CA SER A 229 -8.19 8.53 1.50
C SER A 229 -8.44 7.01 1.59
N PHE A 230 -8.92 6.41 0.49
CA PHE A 230 -9.26 4.99 0.36
C PHE A 230 -10.07 4.43 1.54
N LEU A 231 -10.98 5.26 2.08
CA LEU A 231 -11.73 4.93 3.29
C LEU A 231 -12.68 3.74 3.11
N ASP A 232 -13.24 3.53 1.92
CA ASP A 232 -14.08 2.36 1.63
C ASP A 232 -13.28 1.06 1.80
N LEU A 233 -12.07 1.01 1.24
CA LEU A 233 -11.19 -0.14 1.35
C LEU A 233 -10.74 -0.38 2.80
N LYS A 234 -10.34 0.68 3.50
CA LYS A 234 -9.94 0.63 4.91
C LYS A 234 -11.10 0.17 5.81
N LEU A 235 -12.32 0.66 5.58
CA LEU A 235 -13.50 0.26 6.34
C LEU A 235 -13.86 -1.20 6.09
N LYS A 236 -13.81 -1.66 4.82
CA LYS A 236 -14.02 -3.06 4.47
C LYS A 236 -13.09 -3.98 5.27
N TYR A 237 -11.78 -3.72 5.23
CA TYR A 237 -10.82 -4.55 5.94
C TYR A 237 -10.88 -4.38 7.46
N PHE A 238 -11.22 -3.20 7.97
CA PHE A 238 -11.47 -3.03 9.40
C PHE A 238 -12.62 -3.91 9.89
N ILE A 239 -13.75 -3.91 9.17
CA ILE A 239 -14.90 -4.76 9.50
C ILE A 239 -14.51 -6.24 9.45
N GLU A 240 -13.73 -6.64 8.45
CA GLU A 240 -13.32 -8.03 8.27
C GLU A 240 -12.29 -8.51 9.32
N LEU A 241 -11.31 -7.67 9.67
CA LEU A 241 -10.11 -8.09 10.40
C LEU A 241 -10.08 -7.64 11.86
N ASN A 242 -10.76 -6.53 12.19
CA ASN A 242 -10.55 -5.86 13.47
C ASN A 242 -11.82 -5.42 14.19
N TYR A 243 -12.98 -5.38 13.53
CA TYR A 243 -14.23 -5.01 14.17
C TYR A 243 -14.68 -6.10 15.16
N ASP A 244 -14.80 -5.70 16.42
CA ASP A 244 -15.26 -6.58 17.50
C ASP A 244 -16.72 -6.26 17.83
N THR A 245 -17.63 -7.17 17.47
CA THR A 245 -19.07 -7.02 17.70
C THR A 245 -19.46 -6.99 19.18
N ASN A 246 -18.56 -7.39 20.09
CA ASN A 246 -18.79 -7.32 21.53
C ASN A 246 -18.44 -5.94 22.12
N LYS A 247 -17.82 -5.06 21.32
CA LYS A 247 -17.43 -3.70 21.74
C LYS A 247 -18.36 -2.67 21.11
N MET A 248 -18.67 -1.62 21.88
CA MET A 248 -19.31 -0.43 21.31
C MET A 248 -18.35 0.25 20.33
N LEU A 249 -18.77 0.41 19.07
CA LEU A 249 -17.97 1.12 18.08
C LEU A 249 -18.05 2.63 18.32
N VAL A 250 -16.92 3.31 18.26
CA VAL A 250 -16.79 4.75 18.43
C VAL A 250 -16.15 5.35 17.18
N ILE A 251 -16.73 6.42 16.64
CA ILE A 251 -16.05 7.29 15.68
C ILE A 251 -15.56 8.53 16.43
N TRP A 252 -14.26 8.79 16.40
CA TRP A 252 -13.69 10.05 16.87
C TRP A 252 -13.35 10.95 15.69
N GLY A 253 -14.09 12.04 15.56
CA GLY A 253 -13.84 13.11 14.60
C GLY A 253 -15.04 13.43 13.73
N ALA A 254 -15.30 14.72 13.53
CA ALA A 254 -16.48 15.24 12.83
C ALA A 254 -16.14 15.89 11.47
N GLY A 255 -14.95 15.62 10.94
CA GLY A 255 -14.49 16.09 9.63
C GLY A 255 -15.10 15.29 8.47
N ARG A 256 -14.61 15.52 7.24
CA ARG A 256 -15.06 14.80 6.04
C ARG A 256 -14.97 13.28 6.21
N ARG A 257 -13.84 12.78 6.75
CA ARG A 257 -13.59 11.35 6.96
C ARG A 257 -14.55 10.74 8.01
N GLY A 258 -14.76 11.42 9.15
CA GLY A 258 -15.71 10.98 10.16
C GLY A 258 -17.16 10.94 9.66
N LYS A 259 -17.58 11.97 8.91
CA LYS A 259 -18.91 11.98 8.26
C LYS A 259 -19.06 10.84 7.24
N PHE A 260 -18.02 10.55 6.49
CA PHE A 260 -18.00 9.44 5.53
C PHE A 260 -18.22 8.10 6.24
N LEU A 261 -17.43 7.82 7.28
CA LEU A 261 -17.57 6.58 8.05
C LEU A 261 -18.94 6.48 8.72
N ALA A 262 -19.43 7.55 9.34
CA ALA A 262 -20.76 7.59 9.95
C ALA A 262 -21.86 7.20 8.95
N LYS A 263 -21.82 7.78 7.73
CA LYS A 263 -22.77 7.44 6.67
C LYS A 263 -22.69 5.97 6.26
N LYS A 264 -21.47 5.44 6.08
CA LYS A 264 -21.24 4.05 5.64
C LYS A 264 -21.65 3.04 6.70
N LEU A 265 -21.30 3.27 7.97
CA LEU A 265 -21.69 2.42 9.08
C LEU A 265 -23.20 2.41 9.29
N SER A 266 -23.87 3.56 9.23
CA SER A 266 -25.34 3.62 9.26
C SER A 266 -25.98 2.83 8.12
N ALA A 267 -25.42 2.88 6.90
CA ALA A 267 -25.94 2.12 5.76
C ALA A 267 -25.70 0.61 5.87
N LEU A 268 -24.71 0.19 6.67
CA LEU A 268 -24.44 -1.21 7.01
C LEU A 268 -25.18 -1.67 8.27
N GLU A 269 -26.04 -0.81 8.85
CA GLU A 269 -26.77 -1.06 10.09
C GLU A 269 -25.85 -1.35 11.30
N ILE A 270 -24.60 -0.88 11.24
CA ILE A 270 -23.65 -1.00 12.36
C ILE A 270 -23.86 0.20 13.29
N ASP A 271 -24.25 -0.07 14.54
CA ASP A 271 -24.40 0.97 15.55
C ASP A 271 -23.05 1.54 16.00
N PHE A 272 -23.03 2.83 16.31
CA PHE A 272 -21.83 3.51 16.79
C PHE A 272 -22.16 4.75 17.63
N VAL A 273 -21.23 5.08 18.52
CA VAL A 273 -21.15 6.37 19.21
C VAL A 273 -20.26 7.31 18.42
N TRP A 274 -20.69 8.55 18.21
CA TRP A 274 -19.90 9.56 17.50
C TRP A 274 -19.45 10.67 18.43
N VAL A 275 -18.13 10.89 18.54
CA VAL A 275 -17.55 11.92 19.42
C VAL A 275 -16.68 12.92 18.66
N CYS A 276 -16.60 14.15 19.18
CA CYS A 276 -15.63 15.15 18.71
C CYS A 276 -15.27 16.18 19.79
N ASN A 277 -14.17 16.91 19.56
CA ASN A 277 -13.70 18.00 20.42
C ASN A 277 -14.16 19.38 19.93
N ASN A 278 -14.94 19.47 18.84
CA ASN A 278 -15.33 20.75 18.27
C ASN A 278 -16.63 21.23 18.95
N PRO A 279 -16.59 22.28 19.80
CA PRO A 279 -17.76 22.72 20.55
C PRO A 279 -18.93 23.11 19.64
N ASN A 280 -18.64 23.67 18.46
CA ASN A 280 -19.68 24.07 17.50
C ASN A 280 -20.39 22.89 16.83
N LYS A 281 -19.90 21.65 17.02
CA LYS A 281 -20.48 20.42 16.46
C LYS A 281 -21.06 19.49 17.52
N ILE A 282 -20.74 19.71 18.79
CA ILE A 282 -21.29 18.93 19.89
C ILE A 282 -22.81 19.16 19.93
N ASP A 283 -23.54 18.10 20.23
CA ASP A 283 -25.01 18.01 20.26
C ASP A 283 -25.73 18.19 18.92
N GLN A 284 -25.01 18.46 17.83
CA GLN A 284 -25.59 18.42 16.50
C GLN A 284 -25.94 16.97 16.11
N ILE A 285 -27.10 16.81 15.47
CA ILE A 285 -27.55 15.53 14.91
C ILE A 285 -27.17 15.48 13.43
N ILE A 286 -26.39 14.47 13.06
CA ILE A 286 -25.97 14.23 11.68
C ILE A 286 -26.18 12.75 11.38
N TYR A 287 -26.86 12.43 10.26
CA TYR A 287 -27.24 11.05 9.90
C TYR A 287 -27.96 10.30 11.03
N ASN A 288 -28.89 10.99 11.71
CA ASN A 288 -29.64 10.47 12.86
C ASN A 288 -28.78 10.04 14.06
N LYS A 289 -27.53 10.53 14.15
CA LYS A 289 -26.63 10.33 15.29
C LYS A 289 -26.25 11.67 15.90
N GLN A 290 -26.40 11.81 17.21
CA GLN A 290 -25.92 12.97 17.96
C GLN A 290 -24.39 12.89 18.12
N LEU A 291 -23.69 13.96 17.76
CA LEU A 291 -22.27 14.10 18.06
C LEU A 291 -22.07 14.48 19.53
N LYS A 292 -21.35 13.63 20.27
CA LYS A 292 -21.11 13.83 21.70
C LYS A 292 -19.75 14.47 21.95
N ASN A 293 -19.61 15.11 23.11
CA ASN A 293 -18.30 15.49 23.64
C ASN A 293 -17.45 14.23 23.90
N ILE A 294 -16.13 14.33 23.74
CA ILE A 294 -15.17 13.25 24.05
C ILE A 294 -15.25 12.75 25.50
N GLU A 295 -15.70 13.57 26.46
CA GLU A 295 -15.92 13.15 27.85
C GLU A 295 -16.95 12.03 27.96
N PHE A 296 -17.82 11.86 26.96
CA PHE A 296 -18.74 10.72 26.90
C PHE A 296 -18.00 9.37 26.93
N LEU A 297 -16.76 9.31 26.41
CA LEU A 297 -15.94 8.10 26.47
C LEU A 297 -15.62 7.66 27.90
N ASN A 298 -15.62 8.56 28.89
CA ASN A 298 -15.43 8.21 30.30
C ASN A 298 -16.59 7.38 30.87
N ARG A 299 -17.74 7.38 30.20
CA ARG A 299 -18.93 6.61 30.60
C ARG A 299 -18.97 5.22 29.96
N LEU A 300 -18.13 4.99 28.93
CA LEU A 300 -18.06 3.71 28.23
C LEU A 300 -17.03 2.80 28.91
N LYS A 301 -17.40 1.54 29.13
CA LYS A 301 -16.51 0.53 29.74
C LYS A 301 -15.86 -0.38 28.71
N ASN A 302 -16.57 -0.74 27.64
CA ASN A 302 -16.09 -1.67 26.62
C ASN A 302 -16.37 -1.10 25.23
N TYR A 303 -15.35 -0.53 24.59
CA TYR A 303 -15.50 0.15 23.31
C TYR A 303 -14.25 0.03 22.44
N GLN A 304 -14.45 0.20 21.14
CA GLN A 304 -13.40 0.22 20.12
C GLN A 304 -13.56 1.48 19.28
N SER A 305 -12.46 2.18 18.97
CA SER A 305 -12.52 3.50 18.33
C SER A 305 -11.86 3.56 16.95
N ILE A 306 -12.54 4.14 15.97
CA ILE A 306 -11.95 4.62 14.72
C ILE A 306 -11.70 6.13 14.83
N ILE A 307 -10.44 6.53 14.67
CA ILE A 307 -10.02 7.94 14.73
C ILE A 307 -9.85 8.50 13.33
N THR A 308 -10.50 9.63 13.08
CA THR A 308 -10.47 10.33 11.78
C THR A 308 -9.85 11.73 11.84
N VAL A 309 -9.17 12.04 12.95
CA VAL A 309 -8.55 13.35 13.21
C VAL A 309 -7.13 13.39 12.64
N ALA A 310 -6.95 14.10 11.52
CA ALA A 310 -5.72 14.08 10.73
C ALA A 310 -4.55 14.94 11.27
N ASN A 311 -4.79 15.85 12.22
CA ASN A 311 -3.75 16.75 12.70
C ASN A 311 -2.74 16.01 13.60
N ASP A 312 -1.45 16.08 13.29
CA ASP A 312 -0.40 15.36 14.03
C ASP A 312 -0.39 15.65 15.54
N LYS A 313 -0.53 16.91 15.95
CA LYS A 313 -0.59 17.28 17.39
C LYS A 313 -1.80 16.64 18.06
N SER A 314 -2.96 16.66 17.40
CA SER A 314 -4.15 16.00 17.91
C SER A 314 -4.00 14.48 17.98
N GLN A 315 -3.33 13.85 17.01
CA GLN A 315 -3.09 12.40 17.03
C GLN A 315 -2.19 11.98 18.20
N LEU A 316 -1.19 12.81 18.56
CA LEU A 316 -0.37 12.57 19.75
C LEU A 316 -1.22 12.60 21.03
N LEU A 317 -2.03 13.65 21.21
CA LEU A 317 -2.92 13.78 22.37
C LEU A 317 -3.94 12.65 22.45
N ILE A 318 -4.50 12.22 21.31
CA ILE A 318 -5.45 11.09 21.26
C ILE A 318 -4.75 9.77 21.65
N ASN A 319 -3.52 9.56 21.19
CA ASN A 319 -2.73 8.39 21.62
C ASN A 319 -2.48 8.42 23.13
N GLU A 320 -2.07 9.55 23.69
CA GLU A 320 -1.85 9.72 25.13
C GLU A 320 -3.13 9.49 25.94
N PHE A 321 -4.28 9.98 25.45
CA PHE A 321 -5.58 9.74 26.04
C PHE A 321 -5.96 8.26 26.10
N PHE A 322 -5.77 7.51 25.02
CA PHE A 322 -6.08 6.07 25.04
C PHE A 322 -5.08 5.27 25.88
N LYS A 323 -3.79 5.63 25.84
CA LYS A 323 -2.76 5.03 26.68
C LYS A 323 -3.03 5.22 28.17
N SER A 324 -3.47 6.42 28.60
CA SER A 324 -3.79 6.68 30.00
C SER A 324 -5.01 5.88 30.50
N LYS A 325 -5.81 5.34 29.58
CA LYS A 325 -6.93 4.43 29.86
C LYS A 325 -6.56 2.95 29.73
N GLY A 326 -5.29 2.62 29.46
CA GLY A 326 -4.83 1.24 29.26
C GLY A 326 -5.31 0.60 27.95
N LEU A 327 -5.81 1.40 26.99
CA LEU A 327 -6.27 0.92 25.69
C LEU A 327 -5.08 0.80 24.72
N ILE A 328 -5.15 -0.21 23.84
CA ILE A 328 -4.03 -0.62 22.99
C ILE A 328 -4.32 -0.28 21.52
N LYS A 329 -3.37 0.39 20.85
CA LYS A 329 -3.44 0.69 19.42
C LYS A 329 -3.56 -0.60 18.62
N MET A 330 -4.34 -0.60 17.54
CA MET A 330 -4.62 -1.79 16.71
C MET A 330 -5.39 -2.92 17.41
N LYS A 331 -5.90 -2.69 18.63
CA LYS A 331 -6.81 -3.61 19.34
C LYS A 331 -8.08 -2.88 19.77
N ASP A 332 -7.90 -1.73 20.40
CA ASP A 332 -8.98 -0.92 20.96
C ASP A 332 -9.19 0.37 20.16
N TYR A 333 -8.17 0.82 19.42
CA TYR A 333 -8.30 2.05 18.64
C TYR A 333 -7.40 2.09 17.39
N TYR A 334 -7.92 2.69 16.31
CA TYR A 334 -7.39 2.61 14.96
C TYR A 334 -7.42 3.98 14.27
N PHE A 335 -6.27 4.43 13.74
CA PHE A 335 -6.19 5.70 13.01
C PHE A 335 -6.45 5.50 11.52
N PHE A 336 -7.47 6.19 11.00
CA PHE A 336 -7.81 6.25 9.58
C PHE A 336 -7.24 7.52 8.92
N CYS A 337 -6.18 8.10 9.49
CA CYS A 337 -5.66 9.39 9.07
C CYS A 337 -4.22 9.75 9.40
#